data_AF-A0A1I7ZMU4-F1
#
_entry.id   AF-A0A1I7ZMU4-F1
#
_cell.length_a   1.000
_cell.length_b   1.000
_cell.length_c   1.000
_cell.angle_alpha   90.00
_cell.angle_beta   90.00
_cell.angle_gamma   90.00
#
_symmetry.space_group_name_H-M   'P 1'
#
loop_
_entity.id
_entity.type
_entity.pdbx_description
1 polymer ?
#
loop_
_entity_poly.entity_id
_entity_poly.type
_entity_poly.pdbx_seq_one_letter_code
_entity_poly.pdbx_strand_id
1 'polypeptide(L)'
;MGSSQSINAKYDCDTTTKANLEAEYNKKMEETIVLRTMQMENKEALKLAQRREQMAWEAFGVSTTTIALMFAARILQNKLLIVPMVPLIMGMGYRYDQCYGEHATNIRAKASEILKNDLNILKLPGKEITLAELDSRRNVQMREINLP
;
A
#
# COMPACT_ATOMS: atom_id res chain seq x y z
N MET A 1 6.30 -38.90 -50.21
CA MET A 1 5.53 -37.68 -49.89
C MET A 1 5.06 -37.57 -48.42
N GLY A 2 5.43 -38.48 -47.51
CA GLY A 2 4.94 -38.47 -46.11
C GLY A 2 5.77 -37.67 -45.09
N SER A 3 7.02 -37.28 -45.40
CA SER A 3 7.91 -36.65 -44.41
C SER A 3 7.63 -35.18 -44.16
N SER A 4 7.06 -34.44 -45.12
CA SER A 4 6.79 -33.00 -44.97
C SER A 4 5.52 -32.72 -44.14
N GLN A 5 4.56 -33.66 -44.13
CA GLN A 5 3.31 -33.50 -43.37
C GLN A 5 3.49 -33.75 -41.87
N SER A 6 4.32 -34.71 -41.47
CA SER A 6 4.61 -34.98 -40.05
C SER A 6 5.41 -33.87 -39.38
N ILE A 7 6.26 -33.19 -40.13
CA ILE A 7 7.05 -32.06 -39.66
C ILE A 7 6.14 -30.85 -39.38
N ASN A 8 5.25 -30.49 -40.31
CA ASN A 8 4.31 -29.39 -40.12
C ASN A 8 3.33 -29.63 -38.96
N ALA A 9 2.81 -30.85 -38.81
CA ALA A 9 1.92 -31.20 -37.69
C ALA A 9 2.62 -31.10 -36.32
N LYS A 10 3.93 -31.38 -36.26
CA LYS A 10 4.72 -31.26 -35.03
C LYS A 10 4.99 -29.80 -34.67
N TYR A 11 5.24 -28.94 -35.65
CA TYR A 11 5.39 -27.49 -35.44
C TYR A 11 4.09 -26.85 -34.95
N ASP A 12 2.94 -27.22 -35.54
CA ASP A 12 1.62 -26.70 -35.14
C ASP A 12 1.21 -27.10 -33.71
N CYS A 13 1.55 -28.33 -33.31
CA CYS A 13 1.33 -28.84 -31.96
C CYS A 13 2.20 -28.11 -30.92
N ASP A 14 3.45 -27.81 -31.25
CA ASP A 14 4.36 -27.07 -30.36
C ASP A 14 3.95 -25.59 -30.22
N THR A 15 3.50 -24.94 -31.30
CA THR A 15 3.02 -23.54 -31.23
C THR A 15 1.71 -23.40 -30.47
N THR A 16 0.78 -24.34 -30.64
CA THR A 16 -0.49 -24.35 -29.88
C THR A 16 -0.26 -24.64 -28.39
N THR A 17 0.68 -25.54 -28.06
CA THR A 17 1.06 -25.82 -26.67
C THR A 17 1.69 -24.60 -26.00
N LYS A 18 2.59 -23.89 -26.69
CA LYS A 18 3.21 -22.65 -26.19
C LYS A 18 2.17 -21.54 -25.98
N ALA A 19 1.26 -21.34 -26.93
CA ALA A 19 0.19 -20.37 -26.80
C ALA A 19 -0.73 -20.65 -25.60
N ASN A 20 -1.04 -21.93 -25.33
CA ASN A 20 -1.84 -22.32 -24.17
C ASN A 20 -1.09 -22.07 -22.83
N LEU A 21 0.22 -22.33 -22.78
CA LEU A 21 1.04 -22.05 -21.59
C LEU A 21 1.14 -20.56 -21.28
N GLU A 22 1.29 -19.72 -22.31
CA GLU A 22 1.29 -18.26 -22.17
C GLU A 22 -0.07 -17.75 -21.69
N ALA A 23 -1.17 -18.29 -22.22
CA ALA A 23 -2.51 -17.95 -21.76
C ALA A 23 -2.73 -18.33 -20.28
N GLU A 24 -2.28 -19.51 -19.85
CA GLU A 24 -2.34 -19.90 -18.44
C GLU A 24 -1.47 -19.02 -17.54
N TYR A 25 -0.27 -18.64 -18.00
CA TYR A 25 0.62 -17.76 -17.25
C TYR A 25 0.01 -16.36 -17.08
N ASN A 26 -0.53 -15.79 -18.16
CA ASN A 26 -1.19 -14.49 -18.15
C ASN A 26 -2.40 -14.51 -17.20
N LYS A 27 -3.23 -15.55 -17.25
CA LYS A 27 -4.36 -15.72 -16.34
C LYS A 27 -3.93 -15.73 -14.87
N LYS A 28 -2.90 -16.52 -14.53
CA LYS A 28 -2.37 -16.56 -13.15
C LYS A 28 -1.78 -15.21 -12.71
N MET A 29 -1.15 -14.49 -13.65
CA MET A 29 -0.60 -13.17 -13.38
C MET A 29 -1.71 -12.14 -13.12
N GLU A 30 -2.75 -12.11 -13.94
CA GLU A 30 -3.93 -11.25 -13.75
C GLU A 30 -4.61 -11.52 -12.40
N GLU A 31 -4.87 -12.79 -12.07
CA GLU A 31 -5.45 -13.18 -10.79
C GLU A 31 -4.59 -12.68 -9.61
N THR A 32 -3.27 -12.81 -9.71
CA THR A 32 -2.33 -12.36 -8.67
C THR A 32 -2.34 -10.83 -8.52
N ILE A 33 -2.39 -10.08 -9.63
CA ILE A 33 -2.44 -8.62 -9.62
C ILE A 33 -3.74 -8.14 -8.97
N VAL A 34 -4.87 -8.73 -9.35
CA VAL A 34 -6.19 -8.40 -8.78
C VAL A 34 -6.21 -8.69 -7.29
N LEU A 35 -5.76 -9.87 -6.86
CA LEU A 35 -5.72 -10.25 -5.46
C LEU A 35 -4.83 -9.30 -4.62
N ARG A 36 -3.65 -8.93 -5.14
CA ARG A 36 -2.78 -7.96 -4.46
C ARG A 36 -3.43 -6.59 -4.35
N THR A 37 -4.10 -6.13 -5.39
CA THR A 37 -4.79 -4.83 -5.39
C THR A 37 -5.89 -4.81 -4.34
N MET A 38 -6.75 -5.83 -4.32
CA MET A 38 -7.80 -5.97 -3.30
C MET A 38 -7.23 -6.04 -1.88
N GLN A 39 -6.11 -6.76 -1.68
CA GLN A 39 -5.44 -6.82 -0.38
C GLN A 39 -4.87 -5.46 0.04
N MET A 40 -4.32 -4.68 -0.89
CA MET A 40 -3.81 -3.34 -0.61
C MET A 40 -4.94 -2.40 -0.20
N GLU A 41 -6.04 -2.38 -0.96
CA GLU A 41 -7.22 -1.57 -0.66
C GLU A 41 -7.81 -1.91 0.71
N ASN A 42 -7.97 -3.20 1.02
CA ASN A 42 -8.45 -3.64 2.33
C ASN A 42 -7.51 -3.23 3.48
N LYS A 43 -6.19 -3.33 3.28
CA LYS A 43 -5.22 -2.90 4.30
C LYS A 43 -5.28 -1.40 4.54
N GLU A 44 -5.50 -0.60 3.50
CA GLU A 44 -5.67 0.85 3.63
C GLU A 44 -6.96 1.21 4.38
N ALA A 45 -8.07 0.56 4.02
CA ALA A 45 -9.34 0.73 4.70
C ALA A 45 -9.26 0.34 6.19
N LEU A 46 -8.61 -0.78 6.52
CA LEU A 46 -8.42 -1.22 7.90
C LEU A 46 -7.55 -0.26 8.70
N LYS A 47 -6.44 0.24 8.12
CA LYS A 47 -5.60 1.26 8.76
C LYS A 47 -6.37 2.55 9.03
N LEU A 48 -7.31 2.92 8.16
CA LEU A 48 -8.17 4.10 8.37
C LEU A 48 -9.17 3.85 9.50
N ALA A 49 -9.83 2.69 9.52
CA ALA A 49 -10.76 2.31 10.57
C ALA A 49 -10.07 2.27 11.95
N GLN A 50 -8.88 1.66 12.04
CA GLN A 50 -8.11 1.58 13.28
C GLN A 50 -7.72 2.96 13.80
N ARG A 51 -7.32 3.89 12.91
CA ARG A 51 -7.01 5.27 13.30
C ARG A 51 -8.24 6.00 13.87
N ARG A 52 -9.42 5.79 13.30
CA ARG A 52 -10.68 6.36 13.82
C ARG A 52 -11.04 5.83 15.20
N GLU A 53 -10.86 4.53 15.43
CA GLU A 53 -11.11 3.92 16.73
C GLU A 53 -10.12 4.44 17.79
N GLN A 54 -8.83 4.53 17.48
CA GLN A 54 -7.82 5.12 18.36
C GLN A 54 -8.16 6.58 18.69
N MET A 55 -8.62 7.36 17.71
CA MET A 55 -9.03 8.75 17.91
C MET A 55 -10.24 8.86 18.83
N ALA A 56 -11.22 7.95 18.72
CA ALA A 56 -12.37 7.92 19.63
C ALA A 56 -11.93 7.66 21.08
N TRP A 57 -11.05 6.68 21.30
CA TRP A 57 -10.50 6.40 22.63
C TRP A 57 -9.72 7.56 23.22
N GLU A 58 -8.91 8.23 22.39
CA GLU A 58 -8.17 9.42 22.82
C GLU A 58 -9.09 10.59 23.11
N ALA A 59 -10.16 10.79 22.33
CA ALA A 59 -11.17 11.80 22.60
C ALA A 59 -11.83 11.61 23.97
N PHE A 60 -12.13 10.35 24.34
CA PHE A 60 -12.63 10.04 25.68
C PHE A 60 -11.57 10.32 26.76
N GLY A 61 -10.31 9.96 26.53
CA GLY A 61 -9.22 10.25 27.47
C GLY A 61 -9.00 11.75 27.69
N VAL A 62 -8.97 12.53 26.60
CA VAL A 62 -8.79 14.00 26.65
C VAL A 62 -10.00 14.67 27.33
N SER A 63 -11.22 14.25 27.00
CA SER A 63 -12.43 14.84 27.58
C SER A 63 -12.55 14.56 29.08
N THR A 64 -12.32 13.31 29.51
CA THR A 64 -12.32 12.94 30.94
C THR A 64 -11.23 13.69 31.72
N THR A 65 -10.02 13.78 31.16
CA THR A 65 -8.91 14.53 31.75
C THR A 65 -9.24 16.02 31.86
N THR A 66 -9.83 16.61 30.81
CA THR A 66 -10.26 18.02 30.79
C THR A 66 -11.29 18.32 31.88
N ILE A 67 -12.29 17.45 32.05
CA ILE A 67 -13.30 17.58 33.10
C ILE A 67 -12.65 17.46 34.49
N ALA A 68 -11.75 16.50 34.68
CA ALA A 68 -11.04 16.31 35.95
C ALA A 68 -10.16 17.52 36.31
N LEU A 69 -9.40 18.07 35.35
CA LEU A 69 -8.61 19.29 35.55
C LEU A 69 -9.49 20.51 35.83
N MET A 70 -10.64 20.63 35.17
CA MET A 70 -11.59 21.71 35.44
C MET A 70 -12.15 21.63 36.86
N PHE A 71 -12.49 20.42 37.32
CA PHE A 71 -12.96 20.19 38.69
C PHE A 71 -11.86 20.49 39.73
N ALA A 72 -10.63 20.03 39.47
CA ALA A 72 -9.47 20.28 40.32
C ALA A 72 -9.12 21.78 40.39
N ALA A 73 -9.16 22.50 39.25
CA ALA A 73 -8.91 23.94 39.19
C ALA A 73 -9.94 24.74 40.01
N ARG A 74 -11.19 24.25 40.09
CA ARG A 74 -12.23 24.87 40.91
C ARG A 74 -12.02 24.66 42.41
N ILE A 75 -11.55 23.49 42.82
CA ILE A 75 -11.22 23.19 44.22
C ILE A 75 -9.98 23.97 44.68
N LEU A 76 -8.92 23.95 43.87
CA LEU A 76 -7.62 24.56 44.21
C LEU A 76 -7.56 26.07 43.94
N GLN A 77 -8.60 26.66 43.31
CA GLN A 77 -8.66 28.07 42.88
C GLN A 77 -7.45 28.52 42.02
N ASN A 78 -6.69 27.58 41.45
CA ASN A 78 -5.47 27.86 40.72
C ASN A 78 -5.73 27.79 39.20
N LYS A 79 -5.80 28.96 38.55
CA LYS A 79 -6.04 29.08 37.10
C LYS A 79 -4.89 28.54 36.25
N LEU A 80 -3.71 28.33 36.81
CA LEU A 80 -2.55 27.76 36.10
C LEU A 80 -2.79 26.30 35.65
N LEU A 81 -3.75 25.60 36.26
CA LEU A 81 -4.13 24.23 35.87
C LEU A 81 -4.80 24.13 34.50
N ILE A 82 -5.17 25.25 33.88
CA ILE A 82 -5.78 25.27 32.53
C ILE A 82 -4.70 25.28 31.43
N VAL A 83 -3.47 25.71 31.75
CA VAL A 83 -2.34 25.77 30.80
C VAL A 83 -2.11 24.46 30.02
N PRO A 84 -2.11 23.25 30.64
CA PRO A 84 -1.90 22.01 29.89
C PRO A 84 -3.07 21.62 28.96
N MET A 85 -4.26 22.24 29.08
CA MET A 85 -5.36 21.92 28.16
C MET A 85 -5.08 22.39 26.74
N VAL A 86 -4.40 23.52 26.57
CA VAL A 86 -4.12 24.10 25.25
C VAL A 86 -3.32 23.13 24.36
N PRO A 87 -2.14 22.61 24.77
CA PRO A 87 -1.42 21.64 23.96
C PRO A 87 -2.17 20.32 23.80
N LEU A 88 -3.00 19.90 24.77
CA LEU A 88 -3.83 18.70 24.67
C LEU A 88 -4.86 18.81 23.55
N ILE A 89 -5.62 19.92 23.52
CA ILE A 89 -6.64 20.19 22.51
C ILE A 89 -5.98 20.36 21.14
N MET A 90 -4.83 21.03 21.08
CA MET A 90 -4.09 21.21 19.83
C MET A 90 -3.57 19.88 19.26
N GLY A 91 -3.02 19.01 20.11
CA GLY A 91 -2.61 17.65 19.71
C GLY A 91 -3.77 16.80 19.24
N MET A 92 -4.92 16.88 19.92
CA MET A 92 -6.14 16.19 19.51
C MET A 92 -6.67 16.70 18.16
N GLY A 93 -6.67 18.03 17.95
CA GLY A 93 -7.06 18.64 16.68
C GLY A 93 -6.19 18.20 15.50
N TYR A 94 -4.86 18.12 15.70
CA TYR A 94 -3.95 17.59 14.68
C TYR A 94 -4.26 16.13 14.31
N ARG A 95 -4.58 15.29 15.30
CA ARG A 95 -4.92 13.88 15.04
C ARG A 95 -6.30 13.71 14.41
N TYR A 96 -7.24 14.61 14.72
CA TYR A 96 -8.54 14.66 14.06
C TYR A 96 -8.39 14.96 12.57
N ASP A 97 -7.59 15.98 12.22
CA ASP A 97 -7.28 16.34 10.84
C ASP A 97 -6.58 15.18 10.09
N GLN A 98 -5.74 14.39 10.78
CA GLN A 98 -5.13 13.20 10.19
C GLN A 98 -6.10 12.02 9.96
N CYS A 99 -7.22 11.93 10.70
CA CYS A 99 -8.21 10.85 10.56
C CYS A 99 -9.34 11.17 9.59
N TYR A 100 -9.77 12.43 9.56
CA TYR A 100 -10.91 12.91 8.79
C TYR A 100 -10.52 13.86 7.66
N GLY A 101 -9.31 14.39 7.67
CA GLY A 101 -8.84 15.34 6.67
C GLY A 101 -8.59 14.69 5.32
N GLU A 102 -8.69 15.53 4.29
CA GLU A 102 -8.51 15.19 2.89
C GLU A 102 -7.03 14.96 2.50
N HIS A 103 -6.13 14.86 3.47
CA HIS A 103 -4.68 14.75 3.22
C HIS A 103 -4.32 13.54 2.36
N ALA A 104 -4.93 12.38 2.62
CA ALA A 104 -4.63 11.17 1.85
C ALA A 104 -5.10 11.27 0.40
N THR A 105 -6.29 11.83 0.15
CA THR A 105 -6.85 12.04 -1.18
C THR A 105 -6.11 13.16 -1.92
N ASN A 106 -5.70 14.23 -1.23
CA ASN A 106 -4.88 15.30 -1.78
C ASN A 106 -3.47 14.82 -2.14
N ILE A 107 -2.83 14.00 -1.30
CA ILE A 107 -1.55 13.40 -1.62
C ILE A 107 -1.69 12.49 -2.84
N ARG A 108 -2.76 11.68 -2.92
CA ARG A 108 -3.04 10.83 -4.08
C ARG A 108 -3.28 11.65 -5.34
N ALA A 109 -4.03 12.75 -5.24
CA ALA A 109 -4.29 13.68 -6.35
C ALA A 109 -2.98 14.31 -6.84
N LYS A 110 -2.17 14.87 -5.93
CA LYS A 110 -0.86 15.45 -6.26
C LYS A 110 0.10 14.42 -6.84
N ALA A 111 0.14 13.21 -6.29
CA ALA A 111 0.95 12.12 -6.83
C ALA A 111 0.50 11.74 -8.25
N SER A 112 -0.82 11.70 -8.51
CA SER A 112 -1.36 11.43 -9.85
C SER A 112 -1.06 12.54 -10.85
N GLU A 113 -0.99 13.79 -10.38
CA GLU A 113 -0.63 14.95 -11.18
C GLU A 113 0.86 14.94 -11.55
N ILE A 114 1.74 14.68 -10.57
CA ILE A 114 3.19 14.50 -10.80
C ILE A 114 3.44 13.34 -11.77
N LEU A 115 2.74 12.22 -11.60
CA LEU A 115 2.88 11.06 -12.50
C LEU A 115 2.52 11.41 -13.96
N LYS A 116 1.53 12.28 -14.17
CA LYS A 116 1.10 12.71 -15.51
C LYS A 116 2.02 13.75 -16.12
N ASN A 117 2.50 14.70 -15.32
CA ASN A 117 3.23 15.87 -15.80
C ASN A 117 4.76 15.61 -15.89
N ASP A 118 5.31 14.75 -15.02
CA ASP A 118 6.76 14.64 -14.77
C ASP A 118 7.30 13.20 -14.88
N LEU A 119 6.88 12.46 -15.92
CA LEU A 119 7.40 11.12 -16.23
C LEU A 119 8.93 11.06 -16.36
N ASN A 120 9.57 12.17 -16.74
CA ASN A 120 11.03 12.25 -16.89
C ASN A 120 11.76 12.42 -15.54
N ILE A 121 11.09 13.00 -14.53
CA ILE A 121 11.65 13.20 -13.17
C ILE A 121 11.49 11.93 -12.33
N LEU A 122 10.44 11.15 -12.60
CA LEU A 122 10.18 9.87 -11.92
C LEU A 122 11.02 8.69 -12.44
N LYS A 123 12.00 8.93 -13.33
CA LYS A 123 13.02 7.92 -13.62
C LYS A 123 13.78 7.65 -12.32
N LEU A 124 13.45 6.56 -11.64
CA LEU A 124 14.20 6.10 -10.49
C LEU A 124 15.70 6.11 -10.86
N PRO A 125 16.59 6.73 -10.05
CA PRO A 125 18.03 6.54 -10.19
C PRO A 125 18.36 5.10 -9.77
N GLY A 126 18.05 4.16 -10.66
CA GLY A 126 18.05 2.74 -10.41
C GLY A 126 17.46 2.07 -11.65
N LYS A 127 18.36 1.63 -12.54
CA LYS A 127 18.10 0.86 -13.76
C LYS A 127 16.85 -0.01 -13.59
N GLU A 128 15.87 0.16 -14.49
CA GLU A 128 14.67 -0.68 -14.55
C GLU A 128 15.08 -2.14 -14.37
N ILE A 129 14.48 -2.83 -13.40
CA ILE A 129 14.70 -4.27 -13.21
C ILE A 129 14.16 -4.94 -14.47
N THR A 130 15.04 -5.09 -15.46
CA THR A 130 14.70 -5.67 -16.74
C THR A 130 14.36 -7.13 -16.48
N LEU A 131 13.42 -7.72 -17.23
CA LEU A 131 13.06 -9.14 -17.11
C LEU A 131 14.30 -10.05 -17.09
N ALA A 132 15.35 -9.68 -17.85
CA ALA A 132 16.64 -10.35 -17.84
C ALA A 132 17.33 -10.38 -16.46
N GLU A 133 17.27 -9.30 -15.68
CA GLU A 133 17.85 -9.24 -14.34
C GLU A 133 17.01 -10.04 -13.32
N LEU A 134 15.69 -10.05 -13.50
CA LEU A 134 14.78 -10.84 -12.67
C LEU A 134 14.98 -12.35 -12.90
N ASP A 135 15.12 -12.76 -14.16
CA ASP A 135 15.45 -14.16 -14.51
C ASP A 135 16.83 -14.55 -14.01
N SER A 136 17.83 -13.65 -14.10
CA SER A 136 19.16 -13.90 -13.54
C SER A 136 19.10 -14.19 -12.03
N ARG A 137 18.31 -13.42 -11.27
CA ARG A 137 18.12 -13.62 -9.82
C ARG A 137 17.35 -14.91 -9.51
N ARG A 138 16.30 -15.22 -10.28
CA ARG A 138 15.54 -16.48 -10.16
C ARG A 138 16.42 -17.70 -10.39
N ASN A 139 17.29 -17.64 -11.39
CA ASN A 139 18.20 -18.72 -11.76
C ASN A 139 19.26 -18.96 -10.68
N VAL A 140 19.79 -17.88 -10.07
CA VAL A 140 20.74 -17.97 -8.95
C VAL A 140 20.07 -18.61 -7.73
N GLN A 141 18.86 -18.17 -7.38
CA GLN A 141 18.13 -18.73 -6.24
C GLN A 141 17.76 -20.22 -6.44
N MET A 142 17.34 -20.60 -7.64
CA MET A 142 17.10 -22.02 -7.99
C MET A 142 18.38 -22.87 -7.95
N ARG A 143 19.55 -22.27 -8.17
CA ARG A 143 20.86 -22.92 -8.05
C ARG A 143 21.23 -23.15 -6.59
N GLU A 144 21.01 -22.16 -5.72
CA GLU A 144 21.32 -22.26 -4.28
C GLU A 144 20.44 -23.30 -3.57
N ILE A 145 19.19 -23.49 -4.00
CA ILE A 145 18.27 -24.49 -3.45
C ILE A 145 18.63 -25.93 -3.91
N ASN A 146 19.43 -26.09 -4.98
CA ASN A 146 19.82 -27.37 -5.56
C ASN A 146 21.28 -27.79 -5.28
N LEU A 147 21.98 -27.12 -4.35
CA LEU A 147 23.26 -27.65 -3.86
C LEU A 147 22.98 -28.80 -2.84
N PRO A 148 23.65 -29.96 -2.98
CA PRO A 148 23.55 -31.08 -2.04
C PRO A 148 24.16 -30.76 -0.67
#